data_AF-A0A955BAM2-F1
#
_entry.id   AF-A0A955BAM2-F1
#
_cell.length_a   1.000
_cell.length_b   1.000
_cell.length_c   1.000
_cell.angle_alpha   90.00
_cell.angle_beta   90.00
_cell.angle_gamma   90.00
#
_symmetry.space_group_name_H-M   'P 1'
#
loop_
_entity.id
_entity.type
_entity.pdbx_description
1 polymer ?
#
loop_
_entity_poly.entity_id
_entity_poly.type
_entity_poly.pdbx_seq_one_letter_code
_entity_poly.pdbx_strand_id
1 'polypeptide(L)'
;MRLTPQNYFPVSPFFLVLLLFAFGLLVTLIEFNVLTYAYEKMGISRRYVFTILLLSLFGSGVNIPIAEFPAKDVHVDRVVRYFGMQYVVPQVERLDRTILAVNVGGCVIPVALSVYLLLNNPIFGRAVVAVGIVSVRFEGQTWPEAFVNTAMLLAAMGPLTAPKTDAGRIFAGCYALYCGLVFLFIAGLLVTPVAHRLLHLFHADPDEPSEP
;
A
#
# COMPACT_ATOMS: atom_id res chain seq x y z
N MET A 1 -38.35 33.42 -3.58
CA MET A 1 -36.93 33.27 -3.98
C MET A 1 -36.62 31.78 -3.94
N ARG A 2 -36.51 31.11 -5.10
CA ARG A 2 -36.30 29.65 -5.18
C ARG A 2 -34.82 29.35 -4.95
N LEU A 3 -34.51 28.53 -3.94
CA LEU A 3 -33.17 28.03 -3.69
C LEU A 3 -32.78 27.08 -4.84
N THR A 4 -31.76 27.43 -5.62
CA THR A 4 -31.16 26.57 -6.63
C THR A 4 -30.26 25.52 -5.95
N PRO A 5 -30.35 24.23 -6.30
CA PRO A 5 -29.41 23.21 -5.83
C PRO A 5 -28.14 23.27 -6.70
N GLN A 6 -27.34 24.32 -6.54
CA GLN A 6 -26.03 24.44 -7.21
C GLN A 6 -24.84 24.30 -6.26
N ASN A 7 -25.08 24.08 -4.96
CA ASN A 7 -24.01 23.87 -3.98
C ASN A 7 -24.06 22.43 -3.44
N TYR A 8 -23.88 21.43 -4.29
CA TYR A 8 -23.47 20.12 -3.80
C TYR A 8 -21.95 20.19 -3.57
N PHE A 9 -21.54 20.47 -2.33
CA PHE A 9 -20.14 20.29 -1.96
C PHE A 9 -19.87 18.78 -2.08
N PRO A 10 -18.93 18.32 -2.93
CA PRO A 10 -18.75 16.89 -3.25
C PRO A 10 -18.22 16.06 -2.07
N VAL A 11 -18.19 16.65 -0.88
CA VAL A 11 -17.58 16.15 0.34
C VAL A 11 -18.54 16.43 1.48
N SER A 12 -18.97 15.40 2.20
CA SER A 12 -19.91 15.57 3.32
C SER A 12 -19.31 16.49 4.39
N PRO A 13 -20.12 17.30 5.11
CA PRO A 13 -19.62 18.15 6.19
C PRO A 13 -18.85 17.36 7.26
N PHE A 14 -19.26 16.12 7.53
CA PHE A 14 -18.54 15.18 8.38
C PHE A 14 -17.12 14.89 7.87
N PHE A 15 -16.98 14.55 6.58
CA PHE A 15 -15.67 14.30 5.97
C PHE A 15 -14.81 15.56 5.95
N LEU A 16 -15.40 16.74 5.75
CA LEU A 16 -14.69 18.00 5.79
C LEU A 16 -14.13 18.30 7.19
N VAL A 17 -14.91 18.06 8.25
CA VAL A 17 -14.44 18.18 9.64
C VAL A 17 -13.33 17.18 9.93
N LEU A 18 -13.47 15.92 9.47
CA LEU A 18 -12.43 14.90 9.61
C LEU A 18 -11.12 15.32 8.90
N LEU A 19 -11.23 15.87 7.69
CA LEU A 19 -10.08 16.35 6.92
C LEU A 19 -9.38 17.51 7.63
N LEU A 20 -10.14 18.50 8.12
CA LEU A 20 -9.60 19.62 8.88
C LEU A 20 -8.94 19.17 10.19
N PHE A 21 -9.54 18.19 10.88
CA PHE A 21 -8.94 17.58 12.07
C PHE A 21 -7.63 16.86 11.73
N ALA A 22 -7.61 16.04 10.67
CA ALA A 22 -6.41 15.33 10.22
C ALA A 22 -5.29 16.32 9.80
N PHE A 23 -5.66 17.41 9.13
CA PHE A 23 -4.72 18.48 8.78
C PHE A 23 -4.18 19.20 10.03
N GLY A 24 -5.05 19.54 10.99
CA GLY A 24 -4.64 20.13 12.26
C GLY A 24 -3.72 19.22 13.07
N LEU A 25 -4.03 17.92 13.13
CA LEU A 25 -3.18 16.92 13.76
C LEU A 25 -1.82 16.83 13.05
N LEU A 26 -1.79 16.83 11.71
CA LEU A 26 -0.55 16.83 10.93
C LEU A 26 0.32 18.05 11.26
N VAL A 27 -0.25 19.26 11.25
CA VAL A 27 0.46 20.50 11.61
C VAL A 27 1.02 20.41 13.03
N THR A 28 0.19 19.95 13.97
CA THR A 28 0.58 19.75 15.38
C THR A 28 1.76 18.78 15.51
N LEU A 29 1.72 17.64 14.81
CA LEU A 29 2.80 16.65 14.80
C LEU A 29 4.12 17.17 14.18
N ILE A 30 4.02 18.09 13.21
CA ILE A 30 5.16 18.79 12.62
C ILE A 30 5.74 19.79 13.64
N GLU A 31 4.90 20.61 14.29
CA GLU A 31 5.33 21.60 15.29
C GLU A 31 5.99 20.94 16.52
N PHE A 32 5.45 19.82 16.99
CA PHE A 32 6.05 19.03 18.08
C PHE A 32 7.32 18.26 17.66
N ASN A 33 7.84 18.46 16.45
CA ASN A 33 9.05 17.83 15.91
C ASN A 33 9.03 16.29 15.90
N VAL A 34 7.87 15.64 16.05
CA VAL A 34 7.78 14.17 16.10
C VAL A 34 8.11 13.56 14.74
N LEU A 35 7.51 14.11 13.69
CA LEU A 35 7.83 13.74 12.30
C LEU A 35 9.30 13.99 11.99
N THR A 36 9.80 15.15 12.39
CA THR A 36 11.18 15.55 12.17
C THR A 36 12.17 14.62 12.88
N TYR A 37 11.89 14.25 14.12
CA TYR A 37 12.71 13.28 14.86
C TYR A 37 12.76 11.93 14.17
N ALA A 38 11.61 11.40 13.74
CA ALA A 38 11.53 10.12 13.04
C ALA A 38 12.33 10.15 11.73
N TYR A 39 12.16 11.20 10.92
CA TYR A 39 12.85 11.36 9.64
C TYR A 39 14.36 11.63 9.80
N GLU A 40 14.78 12.41 10.79
CA GLU A 40 16.21 12.62 11.12
C GLU A 40 16.87 11.31 11.56
N LYS A 41 16.19 10.51 12.39
CA LYS A 41 16.64 9.16 12.78
C LYS A 41 16.77 8.21 11.58
N MET A 42 15.97 8.42 10.54
CA MET A 42 15.99 7.66 9.29
C MET A 42 16.95 8.26 8.23
N GLY A 43 17.70 9.31 8.56
CA GLY A 43 18.72 9.90 7.68
C GLY A 43 18.21 10.96 6.70
N ILE A 44 16.97 11.43 6.84
CA ILE A 44 16.42 12.54 6.06
C ILE A 44 16.60 13.84 6.84
N SER A 45 17.31 14.81 6.25
CA SER A 45 17.44 16.13 6.87
C SER A 45 16.08 16.81 6.98
N ARG A 46 15.81 17.40 8.15
CA ARG A 46 14.62 18.21 8.49
C ARG A 46 14.18 19.15 7.38
N ARG A 47 15.14 19.72 6.63
CA ARG A 47 14.88 20.66 5.53
C ARG A 47 14.10 20.02 4.37
N TYR A 48 14.28 18.73 4.13
CA TYR A 48 13.66 18.05 2.98
C TYR A 48 12.31 17.41 3.31
N VAL A 49 11.99 17.15 4.59
CA VAL A 49 10.72 16.51 4.99
C VAL A 49 9.54 17.35 4.52
N PHE A 50 9.57 18.66 4.78
CA PHE A 50 8.50 19.57 4.36
C PHE A 50 8.40 19.68 2.84
N THR A 51 9.54 19.77 2.14
CA THR A 51 9.56 19.80 0.67
C THR A 51 9.00 18.52 0.07
N ILE A 52 9.34 17.35 0.63
CA ILE A 52 8.81 16.05 0.19
C ILE A 52 7.30 15.99 0.41
N LEU A 53 6.80 16.45 1.56
CA LEU A 53 5.35 16.50 1.82
C LEU A 53 4.61 17.41 0.84
N LEU A 54 5.14 18.61 0.56
CA LEU A 54 4.57 19.52 -0.44
C LEU A 54 4.62 18.92 -1.85
N LEU A 55 5.74 18.31 -2.24
CA LEU A 55 5.86 17.64 -3.54
C LEU A 55 4.90 16.46 -3.64
N SER A 56 4.69 15.69 -2.56
CA SER A 56 3.68 14.63 -2.51
C SER A 56 2.26 15.18 -2.64
N LEU A 57 1.95 16.29 -1.97
CA LEU A 57 0.63 16.91 -2.03
C LEU A 57 0.34 17.49 -3.42
N PHE A 58 1.21 18.34 -3.96
CA PHE A 58 1.00 18.92 -5.29
C PHE A 58 1.16 17.89 -6.40
N GLY A 59 2.08 16.94 -6.24
CA GLY A 59 2.28 15.81 -7.14
C GLY A 59 1.12 14.83 -7.15
N SER A 60 0.21 14.84 -6.16
CA SER A 60 -0.97 13.97 -6.18
C SER A 60 -1.95 14.34 -7.30
N GLY A 61 -1.90 15.57 -7.81
CA GLY A 61 -2.65 16.01 -8.99
C GLY A 61 -2.06 15.53 -10.32
N VAL A 62 -0.85 14.94 -10.31
CA VAL A 62 -0.14 14.52 -11.52
C VAL A 62 -0.19 13.01 -11.67
N ASN A 63 -0.77 12.55 -12.77
CA ASN A 63 -0.87 11.12 -13.12
C ASN A 63 -0.08 10.86 -14.41
N ILE A 64 0.92 9.96 -14.34
CA ILE A 64 1.76 9.56 -15.47
C ILE A 64 1.13 8.32 -16.12
N PRO A 65 0.68 8.37 -17.39
CA PRO A 65 0.15 7.19 -18.07
C PRO A 65 1.25 6.15 -18.29
N ILE A 66 1.01 4.90 -17.89
CA ILE A 66 1.92 3.76 -18.04
C ILE A 66 1.48 2.85 -19.17
N ALA A 67 0.18 2.57 -19.27
CA ALA A 67 -0.34 1.64 -20.28
C ALA A 67 -1.76 2.00 -20.69
N GLU A 68 -2.11 1.68 -21.93
CA GLU A 68 -3.46 1.81 -22.46
C GLU A 68 -4.00 0.42 -22.79
N PHE A 69 -5.20 0.13 -22.33
CA PHE A 69 -5.88 -1.13 -22.57
C PHE A 69 -7.11 -0.91 -23.46
N PRO A 70 -7.37 -1.82 -24.42
CA PRO A 70 -8.54 -1.75 -25.30
C PRO A 70 -9.84 -1.90 -24.50
N ALA A 71 -10.88 -1.22 -24.97
CA ALA A 71 -12.19 -1.13 -24.35
C ALA A 71 -12.76 -2.50 -23.92
N LYS A 72 -13.27 -2.56 -22.68
CA LYS A 72 -14.14 -3.63 -22.20
C LYS A 72 -15.54 -3.04 -22.15
N ASP A 73 -16.54 -3.68 -22.75
CA ASP A 73 -17.92 -3.19 -22.73
C ASP A 73 -18.38 -3.09 -21.26
N VAL A 74 -18.60 -1.87 -20.77
CA VAL A 74 -19.13 -1.64 -19.43
C VAL A 74 -20.63 -1.39 -19.59
N HIS A 75 -21.44 -2.30 -19.05
CA HIS A 75 -22.88 -2.13 -18.99
C HIS A 75 -23.20 -1.08 -17.91
N VAL A 76 -23.65 0.10 -18.33
CA VAL A 76 -24.17 1.12 -17.40
C VAL A 76 -25.69 1.07 -17.46
N ASP A 77 -26.29 0.59 -16.39
CA ASP A 77 -27.74 0.47 -16.26
C ASP A 77 -28.36 1.85 -16.01
N ARG A 78 -29.12 2.37 -16.97
CA ARG A 78 -29.94 3.58 -16.79
C ARG A 78 -31.39 3.18 -16.58
N VAL A 79 -31.95 3.57 -15.44
CA VAL A 79 -33.38 3.36 -15.14
C VAL A 79 -34.22 4.42 -15.84
N VAL A 80 -35.02 4.01 -16.83
CA VAL A 80 -35.97 4.87 -17.54
C VAL A 80 -37.39 4.52 -17.10
N ARG A 81 -38.19 5.51 -16.73
CA ARG A 81 -39.58 5.29 -16.29
C ARG A 81 -40.54 5.48 -17.47
N TYR A 82 -41.31 4.45 -17.81
CA TYR A 82 -42.32 4.47 -18.87
C TYR A 82 -43.62 3.84 -18.34
N PHE A 83 -44.76 4.55 -18.45
CA PHE A 83 -46.06 4.13 -17.86
C PHE A 83 -45.99 3.77 -16.36
N GLY A 84 -45.17 4.47 -15.58
CA GLY A 84 -45.02 4.22 -14.14
C GLY A 84 -44.12 3.04 -13.79
N MET A 85 -43.81 2.14 -14.74
CA MET A 85 -42.85 1.05 -14.60
C MET A 85 -41.42 1.53 -14.88
N GLN A 86 -40.47 1.06 -14.06
CA GLN A 86 -39.04 1.32 -14.22
C GLN A 86 -38.41 0.24 -15.10
N TYR A 87 -37.89 0.64 -16.25
CA TYR A 87 -37.18 -0.25 -17.17
C TYR A 87 -35.69 0.07 -17.14
N VAL A 88 -34.86 -0.93 -16.88
CA VAL A 88 -33.40 -0.83 -17.03
C VAL A 88 -33.07 -1.00 -18.50
N VAL A 89 -32.67 0.08 -19.17
CA VAL A 89 -32.20 0.01 -20.56
C VAL A 89 -30.68 -0.04 -20.51
N PRO A 90 -30.04 -1.18 -20.84
CA PRO A 90 -28.58 -1.27 -20.84
C PRO A 90 -28.05 -0.39 -21.96
N GLN A 91 -27.42 0.74 -21.61
CA GLN A 91 -26.63 1.50 -22.57
C GLN A 91 -25.17 1.03 -22.46
N VAL A 92 -24.65 0.50 -23.56
CA VAL A 92 -23.23 0.18 -23.68
C VAL A 92 -22.49 1.51 -23.89
N GLU A 93 -22.04 2.15 -22.81
CA GLU A 93 -21.08 3.24 -22.92
C GLU A 93 -19.72 2.61 -23.24
N ARG A 94 -19.34 2.69 -24.51
CA ARG A 94 -18.04 2.21 -24.97
C ARG A 94 -16.98 3.20 -24.47
N LEU A 95 -16.37 2.89 -23.32
CA LEU A 95 -15.15 3.57 -22.91
C LEU A 95 -14.05 3.14 -23.88
N ASP A 96 -13.77 3.97 -24.89
CA ASP A 96 -12.87 3.64 -26.01
C ASP A 96 -11.47 3.17 -25.58
N ARG A 97 -11.05 3.50 -24.35
CA ARG A 97 -9.74 3.17 -23.78
C ARG A 97 -9.74 3.21 -22.25
N THR A 98 -9.01 2.29 -21.62
CA THR A 98 -8.64 2.39 -20.21
C THR A 98 -7.17 2.77 -20.11
N ILE A 99 -6.85 3.88 -19.45
CA ILE A 99 -5.47 4.32 -19.23
C ILE A 99 -5.06 3.95 -17.80
N LEU A 100 -4.09 3.06 -17.65
CA LEU A 100 -3.40 2.82 -16.39
C LEU A 100 -2.38 3.94 -16.18
N ALA A 101 -2.59 4.78 -15.17
CA ALA A 101 -1.68 5.84 -14.80
C ALA A 101 -1.12 5.62 -13.38
N VAL A 102 0.11 6.07 -13.15
CA VAL A 102 0.76 6.09 -11.83
C VAL A 102 0.79 7.51 -11.29
N ASN A 103 0.39 7.66 -10.03
CA ASN A 103 0.31 8.95 -9.36
C ASN A 103 1.68 9.40 -8.85
N VAL A 104 2.09 10.63 -9.16
CA VAL A 104 3.41 11.13 -8.74
C VAL A 104 3.47 11.28 -7.22
N GLY A 105 2.47 11.93 -6.63
CA GLY A 105 2.44 12.24 -5.21
C GLY A 105 2.27 11.05 -4.28
N GLY A 106 1.40 10.11 -4.68
CA GLY A 106 0.98 8.96 -3.89
C GLY A 106 1.69 7.64 -4.24
N CYS A 107 2.46 7.59 -5.33
CA CYS A 107 3.19 6.37 -5.70
C CYS A 107 4.66 6.65 -5.99
N VAL A 108 5.00 7.56 -6.91
CA VAL A 108 6.39 7.78 -7.32
C VAL A 108 7.24 8.33 -6.17
N ILE A 109 6.79 9.41 -5.51
CA ILE A 109 7.55 10.03 -4.43
C ILE A 109 7.72 9.08 -3.22
N PRO A 110 6.67 8.39 -2.73
CA PRO A 110 6.83 7.41 -1.65
C PRO A 110 7.78 6.25 -1.99
N VAL A 111 7.71 5.72 -3.21
CA VAL A 111 8.60 4.64 -3.66
C VAL A 111 10.05 5.13 -3.74
N ALA A 112 10.27 6.31 -4.34
CA ALA A 112 11.60 6.91 -4.40
C ALA A 112 12.18 7.18 -3.00
N LEU A 113 11.36 7.68 -2.07
CA LEU A 113 11.75 7.89 -0.68
C LEU A 113 12.12 6.57 0.02
N SER A 114 11.35 5.51 -0.21
CA SER A 114 11.61 4.18 0.34
C SER A 114 12.93 3.60 -0.18
N VAL A 115 13.20 3.74 -1.49
CA VAL A 115 14.48 3.34 -2.10
C VAL A 115 15.64 4.16 -1.53
N TYR A 116 15.50 5.49 -1.45
CA TYR A 116 16.50 6.36 -0.83
C TYR A 116 16.83 5.93 0.60
N LEU A 117 15.80 5.66 1.41
CA LEU A 117 15.95 5.21 2.79
C LEU A 117 16.65 3.85 2.87
N LEU A 118 16.30 2.91 1.99
CA LEU A 118 16.98 1.60 1.93
C LEU A 118 18.47 1.72 1.58
N LEU A 119 18.82 2.63 0.67
CA LEU A 119 20.20 2.82 0.23
C LEU A 119 21.04 3.61 1.24
N ASN A 120 20.44 4.59 1.92
CA ASN A 120 21.15 5.44 2.89
C ASN A 120 21.17 4.87 4.30
N ASN A 121 20.28 3.91 4.64
CA ASN A 121 20.33 3.27 5.94
C ASN A 121 21.11 1.96 5.86
N PRO A 122 22.24 1.85 6.59
CA PRO A 122 23.03 0.62 6.61
C PRO A 122 22.30 -0.52 7.31
N ILE A 123 21.09 -0.31 7.84
CA ILE A 123 20.30 -1.30 8.57
C ILE A 123 20.05 -2.54 7.70
N PHE A 124 19.70 -2.37 6.42
CA PHE A 124 19.44 -3.51 5.54
C PHE A 124 20.73 -4.29 5.26
N GLY A 125 21.82 -3.60 4.88
CA GLY A 125 23.12 -4.23 4.69
C GLY A 125 23.65 -4.91 5.95
N ARG A 126 23.52 -4.26 7.12
CA ARG A 126 23.90 -4.81 8.42
C ARG A 126 23.04 -6.00 8.81
N ALA A 127 21.74 -6.00 8.50
CA ALA A 127 20.87 -7.14 8.74
C ALA A 127 21.31 -8.35 7.90
N VAL A 128 21.60 -8.16 6.61
CA VAL A 128 22.12 -9.22 5.73
C VAL A 128 23.46 -9.76 6.25
N VAL A 129 24.38 -8.88 6.62
CA VAL A 129 25.69 -9.28 7.16
C VAL A 129 25.55 -9.96 8.52
N ALA A 130 24.69 -9.47 9.41
CA ALA A 130 24.45 -10.07 10.72
C ALA A 130 23.86 -11.48 10.59
N VAL A 131 22.89 -11.67 9.69
CA VAL A 131 22.35 -12.99 9.35
C VAL A 131 23.45 -13.91 8.83
N GLY A 132 24.32 -13.41 7.92
CA GLY A 132 25.47 -14.16 7.44
C GLY A 132 26.46 -14.56 8.54
N ILE A 133 26.82 -13.62 9.43
CA ILE A 133 27.75 -13.87 10.56
C ILE A 133 27.15 -14.88 11.53
N VAL A 134 25.87 -14.75 11.89
CA VAL A 134 25.20 -15.68 12.80
C VAL A 134 25.18 -17.08 12.17
N SER A 135 24.80 -17.20 10.91
CA SER A 135 24.79 -18.48 10.20
C SER A 135 26.19 -19.12 10.11
N VAL A 136 27.24 -18.36 9.79
CA VAL A 136 28.62 -18.90 9.74
C VAL A 136 29.13 -19.25 11.14
N ARG A 137 28.91 -18.39 12.14
CA ARG A 137 29.54 -18.52 13.46
C ARG A 137 28.91 -19.59 14.34
N PHE A 138 27.58 -19.74 14.27
CA PHE A 138 26.84 -20.70 15.08
C PHE A 138 26.66 -22.05 14.39
N GLU A 139 26.65 -22.10 13.05
CA GLU A 139 26.45 -23.36 12.31
C GLU A 139 27.69 -23.84 11.53
N GLY A 140 28.76 -23.04 11.48
CA GLY A 140 29.99 -23.40 10.76
C GLY A 140 29.80 -23.53 9.25
N GLN A 141 28.72 -22.96 8.71
CA GLN A 141 28.37 -23.03 7.29
C GLN A 141 29.25 -22.08 6.48
N THR A 142 29.54 -22.45 5.24
CA THR A 142 30.13 -21.52 4.28
C THR A 142 29.12 -20.42 3.91
N TRP A 143 29.60 -19.28 3.41
CA TRP A 143 28.70 -18.17 3.02
C TRP A 143 27.64 -18.58 1.98
N PRO A 144 27.92 -19.39 0.94
CA PRO A 144 26.90 -19.88 0.02
C PRO A 144 25.85 -20.78 0.69
N GLU A 145 26.27 -21.69 1.58
CA GLU A 145 25.34 -22.56 2.31
C GLU A 145 24.43 -21.74 3.24
N ALA A 146 25.02 -20.77 3.96
CA ALA A 146 24.28 -19.84 4.79
C ALA A 146 23.27 -19.01 3.97
N PHE A 147 23.66 -18.54 2.78
CA PHE A 147 22.78 -17.80 1.88
C PHE A 147 21.60 -18.66 1.42
N VAL A 148 21.87 -19.88 0.92
CA VAL A 148 20.83 -20.79 0.42
C VAL A 148 19.86 -21.17 1.55
N ASN A 149 20.35 -21.52 2.74
CA ASN A 149 19.51 -21.84 3.89
C ASN A 149 18.64 -20.65 4.33
N THR A 150 19.20 -19.44 4.35
CA THR A 150 18.48 -18.21 4.69
C THR A 150 17.41 -17.89 3.64
N ALA A 151 17.74 -18.06 2.35
CA ALA A 151 16.80 -17.84 1.24
C ALA A 151 15.65 -18.84 1.27
N MET A 152 15.91 -20.11 1.59
CA MET A 152 14.86 -21.12 1.77
C MET A 152 13.94 -20.74 2.93
N LEU A 153 14.48 -20.37 4.09
CA LEU A 153 13.68 -19.93 5.24
C LEU A 153 12.81 -18.72 4.91
N LEU A 154 13.34 -17.76 4.14
CA LEU A 154 12.59 -16.60 3.65
C LEU A 154 11.45 -17.02 2.71
N ALA A 155 11.69 -18.00 1.84
CA ALA A 155 10.69 -18.59 0.95
C ALA A 155 9.72 -19.54 1.67
N ALA A 156 9.74 -19.60 3.00
CA ALA A 156 8.99 -20.54 3.83
C ALA A 156 9.28 -22.03 3.50
N MET A 157 10.42 -22.30 2.86
CA MET A 157 10.97 -23.63 2.68
C MET A 157 11.93 -23.90 3.84
N GLY A 158 11.88 -25.09 4.44
CA GLY A 158 12.83 -25.46 5.50
C GLY A 158 14.28 -25.34 5.03
N PRO A 159 15.27 -25.23 5.93
CA PRO A 159 16.66 -25.13 5.53
C PRO A 159 17.10 -26.42 4.81
N LEU A 160 17.93 -26.28 3.77
CA LEU A 160 18.52 -27.39 3.03
C LEU A 160 19.31 -28.32 3.96
N THR A 161 20.04 -27.73 4.91
CA THR A 161 20.77 -28.45 5.95
C THR A 161 20.27 -28.04 7.33
N ALA A 162 19.85 -29.04 8.11
CA ALA A 162 19.32 -28.82 9.45
C ALA A 162 20.38 -28.21 10.38
N PRO A 163 20.02 -27.22 11.23
CA PRO A 163 20.93 -26.65 12.20
C PRO A 163 21.44 -27.71 13.20
N LYS A 164 22.76 -27.76 13.37
CA LYS A 164 23.50 -28.69 14.23
C LYS A 164 23.57 -28.20 15.68
N THR A 165 23.48 -26.89 15.91
CA THR A 165 23.60 -26.28 17.24
C THR A 165 22.26 -25.78 17.76
N ASP A 166 22.09 -25.76 19.09
CA ASP A 166 20.86 -25.23 19.70
C ASP A 166 20.67 -23.74 19.40
N ALA A 167 21.77 -22.97 19.35
CA ALA A 167 21.74 -21.57 18.94
C ALA A 167 21.25 -21.40 17.49
N GLY A 168 21.72 -22.22 16.55
CA GLY A 168 21.25 -22.20 15.17
C GLY A 168 19.81 -22.65 15.00
N ARG A 169 19.33 -23.60 15.81
CA ARG A 169 17.90 -24.01 15.84
C ARG A 169 17.01 -22.86 16.30
N ILE A 170 17.39 -22.17 17.38
CA ILE A 170 16.65 -20.99 17.89
C ILE A 170 16.67 -19.87 16.85
N PHE A 171 17.83 -19.57 16.26
CA PHE A 171 17.96 -18.57 15.22
C PHE A 171 17.09 -18.89 14.01
N ALA A 172 17.18 -20.12 13.47
CA ALA A 172 16.39 -20.54 12.33
C ALA A 172 14.88 -20.47 12.62
N GLY A 173 14.44 -20.86 13.81
CA GLY A 173 13.05 -20.75 14.25
C GLY A 173 12.57 -19.29 14.31
N CYS A 174 13.31 -18.41 14.98
CA CYS A 174 12.97 -16.99 15.08
C CYS A 174 12.98 -16.30 13.71
N TYR A 175 13.98 -16.59 12.88
CA TYR A 175 14.09 -16.04 11.54
C TYR A 175 12.95 -16.53 10.63
N ALA A 176 12.60 -17.82 10.67
CA ALA A 176 11.46 -18.37 9.94
C ALA A 176 10.13 -17.72 10.34
N LEU A 177 9.89 -17.53 11.64
CA LEU A 177 8.70 -16.86 12.15
C LEU A 177 8.64 -15.40 11.69
N TYR A 178 9.75 -14.67 11.79
CA TYR A 178 9.83 -13.29 11.32
C TYR A 178 9.53 -13.20 9.81
N CYS A 179 10.21 -14.00 8.99
CA CYS A 179 10.01 -14.02 7.54
C CYS A 179 8.56 -14.39 7.18
N GLY A 180 7.99 -15.42 7.82
CA GLY A 180 6.61 -15.85 7.57
C GLY A 180 5.58 -14.81 7.98
N LEU A 181 5.69 -14.21 9.17
CA LEU A 181 4.75 -13.20 9.66
C LEU A 181 4.81 -11.91 8.85
N VAL A 182 6.03 -11.42 8.55
CA VAL A 182 6.23 -10.22 7.74
C VAL A 182 5.72 -10.45 6.31
N PHE A 183 5.99 -11.62 5.72
CA PHE A 183 5.47 -11.98 4.41
C PHE A 183 3.94 -12.02 4.41
N LEU A 184 3.31 -12.70 5.36
CA LEU A 184 1.85 -12.76 5.47
C LEU A 184 1.23 -11.37 5.65
N PHE A 185 1.86 -10.51 6.45
CA PHE A 185 1.40 -9.14 6.66
C PHE A 185 1.48 -8.31 5.36
N ILE A 186 2.62 -8.34 4.67
CA ILE A 186 2.80 -7.62 3.40
C ILE A 186 1.88 -8.18 2.31
N ALA A 187 1.80 -9.50 2.18
CA ALA A 187 0.90 -10.17 1.23
C ALA A 187 -0.57 -9.81 1.54
N GLY A 188 -0.96 -9.79 2.81
CA GLY A 188 -2.27 -9.30 3.25
C GLY A 188 -2.52 -7.88 2.79
N LEU A 189 -1.62 -6.94 3.09
CA LEU A 189 -1.74 -5.54 2.65
C LEU A 189 -1.85 -5.39 1.12
N LEU A 190 -1.17 -6.22 0.34
CA LEU A 190 -1.23 -6.19 -1.13
C LEU A 190 -2.49 -6.86 -1.67
N VAL A 191 -2.94 -7.97 -1.06
CA VAL A 191 -4.10 -8.74 -1.52
C VAL A 191 -5.40 -8.09 -1.09
N THR A 192 -5.49 -7.49 0.11
CA THR A 192 -6.70 -6.83 0.62
C THR A 192 -7.35 -5.87 -0.39
N PRO A 193 -6.65 -4.89 -1.01
CA PRO A 193 -7.28 -4.00 -1.98
C PRO A 193 -7.75 -4.73 -3.26
N VAL A 194 -7.04 -5.79 -3.68
CA VAL A 194 -7.44 -6.60 -4.83
C VAL A 194 -8.67 -7.44 -4.50
N ALA A 195 -8.68 -8.12 -3.36
CA ALA A 195 -9.79 -8.91 -2.86
C ALA A 195 -11.04 -8.04 -2.63
N HIS A 196 -10.86 -6.86 -2.03
CA HIS A 196 -11.93 -5.87 -1.86
C HIS A 196 -12.51 -5.44 -3.22
N ARG A 197 -11.65 -5.20 -4.22
CA ARG A 197 -12.10 -4.85 -5.58
C ARG A 197 -12.82 -6.00 -6.29
N LEU A 198 -12.40 -7.25 -6.07
CA LEU A 198 -13.08 -8.43 -6.59
C LEU A 198 -14.46 -8.62 -5.93
N LEU A 199 -14.55 -8.49 -4.60
CA LEU A 199 -15.82 -8.62 -3.88
C LEU A 199 -16.86 -7.59 -4.34
N HIS A 200 -16.42 -6.35 -4.56
CA HIS A 200 -17.27 -5.30 -5.11
C HIS A 200 -17.64 -5.55 -6.59
N LEU A 201 -16.82 -6.27 -7.36
CA LEU A 201 -17.14 -6.67 -8.73
C LEU A 201 -18.22 -7.77 -8.77
N PHE A 202 -18.30 -8.60 -7.73
CA PHE A 202 -19.23 -9.72 -7.62
C PHE A 202 -20.54 -9.39 -6.87
N HIS A 203 -20.83 -8.11 -6.56
CA HIS A 203 -22.05 -7.66 -5.88
C HIS A 203 -22.41 -8.48 -4.63
N ALA A 204 -21.44 -8.75 -3.76
CA ALA A 204 -21.73 -9.21 -2.40
C ALA A 204 -22.08 -8.01 -1.50
N ASP A 205 -23.05 -7.19 -1.90
CA ASP A 205 -23.75 -6.31 -0.97
C ASP A 205 -24.87 -7.15 -0.35
N PRO A 206 -24.94 -7.30 0.98
CA PRO A 206 -26.12 -7.88 1.61
C PRO A 206 -27.28 -6.92 1.31
N ASP A 207 -28.22 -7.37 0.49
CA ASP A 207 -29.42 -6.64 0.12
C ASP A 207 -30.00 -5.91 1.34
N GLU A 208 -30.04 -4.57 1.29
CA GLU A 208 -30.82 -3.80 2.26
C GLU A 208 -32.27 -4.28 2.15
N PRO A 209 -32.92 -4.68 3.26
CA PRO A 209 -34.29 -5.16 3.20
C PRO A 209 -35.17 -4.02 2.70
N SER A 210 -35.86 -4.26 1.59
CA SER A 210 -36.83 -3.33 1.04
C SER A 210 -37.87 -2.99 2.11
N GLU A 211 -37.88 -1.73 2.55
CA GLU A 211 -38.92 -1.22 3.44
C GLU A 211 -40.31 -1.35 2.75
N PRO A 212 -41.35 -1.67 3.54
CA PRO A 212 -42.63 -2.21 3.07
C PRO A 212 -43.52 -1.24 2.29
#